data_AF-G4YH10-F1
#
_entry.id   AF-G4YH10-F1
#
_cell.length_a   1.000
_cell.length_b   1.000
_cell.length_c   1.000
_cell.angle_alpha   90.00
_cell.angle_beta   90.00
_cell.angle_gamma   90.00
#
_symmetry.space_group_name_H-M   'P 1'
#
loop_
_entity.id
_entity.type
_entity.pdbx_description
1 polymer ?
#
loop_
_entity_poly.entity_id
_entity_poly.type
_entity_poly.pdbx_seq_one_letter_code
_entity_poly.pdbx_strand_id
1 'polypeptide(L)'
;MDKSECALCRRPRGSFSCAECTSAMLQQRRTMLAGLQADVAVLRKKTEYALNTKSALVDAELRLERCMKQVERLAEKVMKTREQLCSERIAVVERTSKLEERTVQMEEAQHKLQLESQRAESLHAPVLECLDYQVQWADENAARVRGDRLRELFALFALTPEGEKTAEEEDDDDPLSGLPDEREGVSEELRQRKARKNVPVFFRTIVGLPLPKSGKYENVPPEVVAAALGKVIHLLHCLIKYLKITYPHPMQFNGSFSTIGNTSEGAGCHTLYPDGSVGFERGLSMLHENVAFLCTCQGVSKSDVHPTDLLGSLLEVYKSPRLGTLCDNQEANEIDPDERYTLTGSIEILPHYS
;
A
#
# COMPACT_ATOMS: atom_id res chain seq x y z
N MET A 1 -147.11 50.22 55.55
CA MET A 1 -146.12 49.15 55.37
C MET A 1 -145.49 49.34 54.01
N ASP A 2 -144.39 50.10 53.97
CA ASP A 2 -143.69 50.41 52.73
C ASP A 2 -142.99 49.16 52.20
N LYS A 3 -143.29 48.80 50.96
CA LYS A 3 -142.60 47.73 50.24
C LYS A 3 -141.21 48.24 49.90
N SER A 4 -140.19 47.78 50.62
CA SER A 4 -138.80 48.11 50.30
C SER A 4 -138.41 47.54 48.93
N GLU A 5 -137.77 48.38 48.14
CA GLU A 5 -137.28 48.03 46.81
C GLU A 5 -135.82 47.60 46.89
N CYS A 6 -135.40 46.70 45.99
CA CYS A 6 -133.99 46.33 45.89
C CYS A 6 -133.14 47.57 45.54
N ALA A 7 -132.09 47.84 46.33
CA ALA A 7 -131.28 49.05 46.16
C ALA A 7 -130.58 49.19 44.80
N LEU A 8 -130.40 48.07 44.06
CA LEU A 8 -129.68 48.05 42.79
C LEU A 8 -130.59 48.09 41.56
N CYS A 9 -131.77 47.44 41.60
CA CYS A 9 -132.68 47.35 40.45
C CYS A 9 -134.12 47.81 40.73
N ARG A 10 -134.39 48.28 41.96
CA ARG A 10 -135.67 48.85 42.42
C ARG A 10 -136.91 47.95 42.32
N ARG A 11 -136.74 46.63 42.17
CA ARG A 11 -137.85 45.67 42.26
C ARG A 11 -138.28 45.41 43.72
N PRO A 12 -139.59 45.30 44.03
CA PRO A 12 -140.08 45.16 45.41
C PRO A 12 -139.70 43.78 45.98
N ARG A 13 -138.94 43.74 47.09
CA ARG A 13 -138.54 42.51 47.79
C ARG A 13 -138.29 42.76 49.28
N GLY A 14 -138.43 41.71 50.10
CA GLY A 14 -138.26 41.80 51.56
C GLY A 14 -136.83 41.92 52.10
N SER A 15 -135.80 42.08 51.23
CA SER A 15 -134.39 42.19 51.64
C SER A 15 -133.63 43.22 50.78
N PHE A 16 -132.53 43.76 51.32
CA PHE A 16 -131.78 44.91 50.77
C PHE A 16 -131.31 44.73 49.30
N SER A 17 -131.12 43.49 48.85
CA SER A 17 -130.71 43.15 47.49
C SER A 17 -131.41 41.88 47.01
N CYS A 18 -131.89 41.88 45.76
CA CYS A 18 -132.57 40.74 45.17
C CYS A 18 -131.58 39.65 44.71
N ALA A 19 -132.03 38.38 44.65
CA ALA A 19 -131.20 37.24 44.26
C ALA A 19 -130.54 37.39 42.87
N GLU A 20 -131.19 38.10 41.95
CA GLU A 20 -130.62 38.44 40.63
C GLU A 20 -129.53 39.51 40.70
N CYS A 21 -129.65 40.49 41.60
CA CYS A 21 -128.63 41.51 41.77
C CYS A 21 -127.41 40.99 42.53
N THR A 22 -127.60 40.12 43.54
CA THR A 22 -126.48 39.44 44.19
C THR A 22 -125.81 38.44 43.27
N SER A 23 -126.56 37.68 42.45
CA SER A 23 -125.96 36.81 41.43
C SER A 23 -125.21 37.62 40.37
N ALA A 24 -125.74 38.74 39.89
CA ALA A 24 -125.07 39.63 38.95
C ALA A 24 -123.78 40.24 39.54
N MET A 25 -123.79 40.70 40.79
CA MET A 25 -122.57 41.20 41.46
C MET A 25 -121.54 40.09 41.69
N LEU A 26 -121.97 38.88 42.07
CA LEU A 26 -121.09 37.72 42.20
C LEU A 26 -120.53 37.28 40.85
N GLN A 27 -121.33 37.34 39.79
CA GLN A 27 -120.90 37.09 38.41
C GLN A 27 -119.85 38.12 38.00
N GLN A 28 -120.10 39.42 38.24
CA GLN A 28 -119.19 40.52 37.94
C GLN A 28 -117.86 40.38 38.71
N ARG A 29 -117.93 40.05 40.00
CA ARG A 29 -116.72 39.78 40.82
C ARG A 29 -115.99 38.52 40.35
N ARG A 30 -116.69 37.47 39.93
CA ARG A 30 -116.07 36.27 39.35
C ARG A 30 -115.38 36.58 38.03
N THR A 31 -115.99 37.37 37.15
CA THR A 31 -115.35 37.82 35.89
C THR A 31 -114.16 38.72 36.16
N MET A 32 -114.23 39.61 37.15
CA MET A 32 -113.11 40.47 37.54
C MET A 32 -111.96 39.66 38.14
N LEU A 33 -112.26 38.70 39.03
CA LEU A 33 -111.26 37.79 39.59
C LEU A 33 -110.63 36.90 38.52
N ALA A 34 -111.43 36.41 37.56
CA ALA A 34 -110.91 35.65 36.41
C ALA A 34 -110.01 36.52 35.52
N GLY A 35 -110.37 37.79 35.29
CA GLY A 35 -109.54 38.77 34.58
C GLY A 35 -108.21 39.03 35.28
N LEU A 36 -108.25 39.28 36.59
CA LEU A 36 -107.03 39.47 37.39
C LEU A 36 -106.16 38.20 37.44
N GLN A 37 -106.77 37.01 37.50
CA GLN A 37 -106.04 35.75 37.42
C GLN A 37 -105.36 35.56 36.06
N ALA A 38 -106.03 35.96 34.96
CA ALA A 38 -105.45 35.97 33.63
C ALA A 38 -104.28 36.97 33.53
N ASP A 39 -104.42 38.17 34.07
CA ASP A 39 -103.36 39.19 34.09
C ASP A 39 -102.15 38.72 34.90
N VAL A 40 -102.37 38.12 36.08
CA VAL A 40 -101.28 37.52 36.88
C VAL A 40 -100.61 36.38 36.12
N ALA A 41 -101.35 35.54 35.38
CA ALA A 41 -100.77 34.49 34.56
C ALA A 41 -99.93 35.06 33.40
N VAL A 42 -100.40 36.13 32.74
CA VAL A 42 -99.65 36.84 31.70
C VAL A 42 -98.39 37.47 32.26
N LEU A 43 -98.46 38.13 33.43
CA LEU A 43 -97.31 38.72 34.09
C LEU A 43 -96.28 37.66 34.47
N ARG A 44 -96.71 36.51 35.03
CA ARG A 44 -95.82 35.37 35.32
C ARG A 44 -95.11 34.87 34.07
N LYS A 45 -95.84 34.72 32.96
CA LYS A 45 -95.26 34.27 31.69
C LYS A 45 -94.29 35.30 31.08
N LYS A 46 -94.59 36.59 31.21
CA LYS A 46 -93.68 37.68 30.82
C LYS A 46 -92.42 37.72 31.69
N THR A 47 -92.54 37.52 33.00
CA THR A 47 -91.39 37.45 33.91
C THR A 47 -90.53 36.23 33.63
N GLU A 48 -91.14 35.07 33.37
CA GLU A 48 -90.43 33.85 32.99
C GLU A 48 -89.68 34.02 31.67
N TYR A 49 -90.31 34.61 30.66
CA TYR A 49 -89.66 34.94 29.39
C TYR A 49 -88.50 35.92 29.59
N ALA A 50 -88.70 37.00 30.35
CA ALA A 50 -87.64 37.98 30.63
C ALA A 50 -86.46 37.36 31.40
N LEU A 51 -86.72 36.46 32.36
CA LEU A 51 -85.69 35.73 33.10
C LEU A 51 -84.93 34.75 32.20
N ASN A 52 -85.63 33.97 31.38
CA ASN A 52 -85.02 33.01 30.44
C ASN A 52 -84.21 33.71 29.32
N THR A 53 -84.64 34.90 28.88
CA THR A 53 -83.91 35.66 27.87
C THR A 53 -82.66 36.31 28.47
N LYS A 54 -82.75 36.82 29.72
CA LYS A 54 -81.59 37.34 30.44
C LYS A 54 -80.57 36.25 30.78
N SER A 55 -81.00 35.05 31.17
CA SER A 55 -80.08 33.94 31.43
C SER A 55 -79.30 33.53 30.17
N ALA A 56 -79.96 33.47 29.01
CA ALA A 56 -79.28 33.17 27.74
C ALA A 56 -78.24 34.24 27.33
N LEU A 57 -78.53 35.52 27.58
CA LEU A 57 -77.58 36.62 27.34
C LEU A 57 -76.38 36.54 28.29
N VAL A 58 -76.61 36.31 29.59
CA VAL A 58 -75.54 36.15 30.58
C VAL A 58 -74.65 34.96 30.23
N ASP A 59 -75.24 33.83 29.79
CA ASP A 59 -74.48 32.66 29.34
C ASP A 59 -73.64 32.97 28.08
N ALA A 60 -74.16 33.79 27.15
CA ALA A 60 -73.42 34.20 25.97
C ALA A 60 -72.26 35.14 26.30
N GLU A 61 -72.44 36.08 27.24
CA GLU A 61 -71.37 36.96 27.75
C GLU A 61 -70.27 36.14 28.43
N LEU A 62 -70.64 35.19 29.30
CA LEU A 62 -69.69 34.27 29.94
C LEU A 62 -68.89 33.44 28.92
N ARG A 63 -69.53 33.00 27.83
CA ARG A 63 -68.86 32.29 26.74
C ARG A 63 -67.89 33.21 25.99
N LEU A 64 -68.32 34.43 25.67
CA LEU A 64 -67.47 35.42 25.01
C LEU A 64 -66.24 35.74 25.87
N GLU A 65 -66.43 35.97 27.17
CA GLU A 65 -65.32 36.24 28.09
C GLU A 65 -64.34 35.05 28.17
N ARG A 66 -64.86 33.82 28.18
CA ARG A 66 -64.02 32.61 28.13
C ARG A 66 -63.24 32.52 26.83
N CYS A 67 -63.86 32.82 25.69
CA CYS A 67 -63.20 32.86 24.38
C CYS A 67 -62.13 33.96 24.33
N MET A 68 -62.41 35.17 24.83
CA MET A 68 -61.43 36.26 24.90
C MET A 68 -60.21 35.87 25.72
N LYS A 69 -60.40 35.28 26.91
CA LYS A 69 -59.30 34.76 27.74
C LYS A 69 -58.49 33.66 27.04
N GLN A 70 -59.13 32.83 26.21
CA GLN A 70 -58.42 31.83 25.41
C GLN A 70 -57.59 32.47 24.30
N VAL A 71 -58.13 33.50 23.63
CA VAL A 71 -57.41 34.27 22.59
C VAL A 71 -56.21 34.98 23.19
N GLU A 72 -56.33 35.61 24.36
CA GLU A 72 -55.21 36.25 25.07
C GLU A 72 -54.10 35.24 25.40
N ARG A 73 -54.46 34.08 25.97
CA ARG A 73 -53.48 33.01 26.26
C ARG A 73 -52.79 32.48 25.01
N LEU A 74 -53.51 32.39 23.88
CA LEU A 74 -52.91 31.98 22.61
C LEU A 74 -52.00 33.06 22.06
N ALA A 75 -52.39 34.33 22.13
CA ALA A 75 -51.56 35.46 21.70
C ALA A 75 -50.26 35.53 22.49
N GLU A 76 -50.29 35.36 23.82
CA GLU A 76 -49.08 35.27 24.65
C GLU A 76 -48.17 34.11 24.24
N LYS A 77 -48.74 32.93 23.98
CA LYS A 77 -47.97 31.78 23.51
C LYS A 77 -47.31 32.04 22.17
N VAL A 78 -48.04 32.63 21.22
CA VAL A 78 -47.52 33.00 19.88
C VAL A 78 -46.41 34.03 19.99
N MET A 79 -46.53 35.01 20.88
CA MET A 79 -45.48 35.99 21.10
C MET A 79 -44.22 35.36 21.69
N LYS A 80 -44.36 34.49 22.70
CA LYS A 80 -43.22 33.75 23.28
C LYS A 80 -42.52 32.86 22.27
N THR A 81 -43.26 32.11 21.45
CA THR A 81 -42.65 31.26 20.42
C THR A 81 -42.00 32.10 19.32
N ARG A 82 -42.57 33.25 18.96
CA ARG A 82 -41.95 34.18 18.02
C ARG A 82 -40.62 34.72 18.54
N GLU A 83 -40.55 35.11 19.81
CA GLU A 83 -39.31 35.57 20.44
C GLU A 83 -38.23 34.48 20.45
N GLN A 84 -38.62 33.25 20.79
CA GLN A 84 -37.72 32.08 20.73
C GLN A 84 -37.21 31.81 19.32
N LEU A 85 -38.09 31.83 18.31
CA LEU A 85 -37.68 31.64 16.92
C LEU A 85 -36.75 32.76 16.43
N CYS A 86 -36.98 34.01 16.86
CA CYS A 86 -36.08 35.11 16.55
C CYS A 86 -34.69 34.91 17.15
N SER A 87 -34.60 34.51 18.43
CA SER A 87 -33.31 34.29 19.09
C SER A 87 -32.56 33.09 18.50
N GLU A 88 -33.26 31.99 18.20
CA GLU A 88 -32.69 30.82 17.52
C GLU A 88 -32.17 31.18 16.13
N ARG A 89 -32.92 31.98 15.36
CA ARG A 89 -32.50 32.42 14.03
C ARG A 89 -31.24 33.28 14.08
N ILE A 90 -31.12 34.19 15.05
CA ILE A 90 -29.89 34.97 15.27
C ILE A 90 -28.73 34.04 15.60
N ALA A 91 -28.93 33.09 16.52
CA ALA A 91 -27.90 32.13 16.92
C ALA A 91 -27.45 31.22 15.77
N VAL A 92 -28.33 30.90 14.82
CA VAL A 92 -27.96 30.16 13.60
C VAL A 92 -27.11 31.03 12.69
N VAL A 93 -27.51 32.29 12.44
CA VAL A 93 -26.76 33.23 11.59
C VAL A 93 -25.36 33.51 12.13
N GLU A 94 -25.21 33.67 13.45
CA GLU A 94 -23.88 33.83 14.07
C GLU A 94 -23.01 32.59 13.91
N ARG A 95 -23.59 31.39 14.01
CA ARG A 95 -22.87 30.13 13.80
C ARG A 95 -22.45 29.95 12.36
N THR A 96 -23.30 30.31 11.39
CA THR A 96 -22.94 30.24 9.96
C THR A 96 -21.85 31.23 9.62
N SER A 97 -21.92 32.48 10.12
CA SER A 97 -20.87 33.49 9.92
C SER A 97 -19.51 33.01 10.45
N LYS A 98 -19.48 32.42 11.66
CA LYS A 98 -18.23 31.87 12.22
C LYS A 98 -17.68 30.67 11.44
N LEU A 99 -18.57 29.89 10.83
CA LEU A 99 -18.17 28.76 10.01
C LEU A 99 -17.56 29.24 8.68
N GLU A 100 -18.16 30.24 8.05
CA GLU A 100 -17.65 30.90 6.84
C GLU A 100 -16.26 31.53 7.07
N GLU A 101 -16.07 32.22 8.19
CA GLU A 101 -14.74 32.76 8.57
C GLU A 101 -13.69 31.65 8.71
N ARG A 102 -14.06 30.53 9.33
CA ARG A 102 -13.16 29.38 9.49
C ARG A 102 -12.85 28.69 8.16
N THR A 103 -13.82 28.58 7.27
CA THR A 103 -13.59 27.99 5.93
C THR A 103 -12.62 28.84 5.13
N VAL A 104 -12.75 30.17 5.16
CA VAL A 104 -11.81 31.07 4.49
C VAL A 104 -10.40 30.92 5.08
N GLN A 105 -10.26 30.89 6.41
CA GLN A 105 -8.95 30.68 7.06
C GLN A 105 -8.32 29.33 6.70
N MET A 106 -9.14 28.27 6.60
CA MET A 106 -8.68 26.94 6.22
C MET A 106 -8.21 26.90 4.77
N GLU A 107 -8.93 27.53 3.85
CA GLU A 107 -8.55 27.66 2.44
C GLU A 107 -7.22 28.42 2.28
N GLU A 108 -7.05 29.53 3.00
CA GLU A 108 -5.77 30.28 3.02
C GLU A 108 -4.61 29.45 3.58
N ALA A 109 -4.83 28.71 4.66
CA ALA A 109 -3.82 27.83 5.25
C ALA A 109 -3.45 26.69 4.30
N GLN A 110 -4.43 26.10 3.63
CA GLN A 110 -4.23 25.03 2.66
C GLN A 110 -3.45 25.53 1.44
N HIS A 111 -3.76 26.73 0.94
CA HIS A 111 -2.99 27.36 -0.14
C HIS A 111 -1.53 27.63 0.27
N LYS A 112 -1.29 28.15 1.48
CA LYS A 112 0.07 28.36 2.01
C LYS A 112 0.83 27.03 2.14
N LEU A 113 0.18 25.98 2.63
CA LEU A 113 0.78 24.66 2.74
C LEU A 113 1.15 24.09 1.37
N GLN A 114 0.27 24.24 0.37
CA GLN A 114 0.55 23.79 -0.99
C GLN A 114 1.74 24.53 -1.61
N LEU A 115 1.83 25.85 -1.40
CA LEU A 115 2.95 26.65 -1.89
C LEU A 115 4.28 26.20 -1.27
N GLU A 116 4.31 26.00 0.06
CA GLU A 116 5.51 25.52 0.74
C GLU A 116 5.85 24.07 0.37
N SER A 117 4.86 23.20 0.15
CA SER A 117 5.07 21.83 -0.35
C SER A 117 5.73 21.84 -1.74
N GLN A 118 5.20 22.64 -2.67
CA GLN A 118 5.79 22.78 -4.01
C GLN A 118 7.21 23.36 -3.94
N ARG A 119 7.44 24.34 -3.05
CA ARG A 119 8.77 24.90 -2.81
C ARG A 119 9.73 23.85 -2.26
N ALA A 120 9.29 23.05 -1.28
CA ALA A 120 10.06 21.96 -0.70
C ALA A 120 10.40 20.90 -1.76
N GLU A 121 9.41 20.46 -2.55
CA GLU A 121 9.61 19.52 -3.66
C GLU A 121 10.62 20.05 -4.69
N SER A 122 10.50 21.33 -5.08
CA SER A 122 11.40 21.96 -6.07
C SER A 122 12.86 22.04 -5.60
N LEU A 123 13.09 22.13 -4.28
CA LEU A 123 14.43 22.24 -3.71
C LEU A 123 15.00 20.88 -3.30
N HIS A 124 14.19 20.02 -2.71
CA HIS A 124 14.65 18.75 -2.15
C HIS A 124 14.77 17.65 -3.20
N ALA A 125 13.87 17.58 -4.19
CA ALA A 125 13.93 16.52 -5.20
C ALA A 125 15.25 16.55 -6.00
N PRO A 126 15.73 17.70 -6.51
CA PRO A 126 17.00 17.73 -7.24
C PRO A 126 18.19 17.41 -6.34
N VAL A 127 18.15 17.78 -5.05
CA VAL A 127 19.23 17.47 -4.09
C VAL A 127 19.28 15.97 -3.82
N LEU A 128 18.14 15.33 -3.62
CA LEU A 128 18.07 13.88 -3.44
C LEU A 128 18.54 13.15 -4.71
N GLU A 129 18.10 13.57 -5.89
CA GLU A 129 18.57 13.02 -7.18
C GLU A 129 20.09 13.18 -7.35
N CYS A 130 20.66 14.34 -6.97
CA CYS A 130 22.10 14.55 -6.99
C CYS A 130 22.84 13.61 -6.02
N LEU A 131 22.30 13.41 -4.81
CA LEU A 131 22.88 12.52 -3.82
C LEU A 131 22.81 11.06 -4.28
N ASP A 132 21.67 10.63 -4.83
CA ASP A 132 21.51 9.29 -5.40
C ASP A 132 22.50 9.04 -6.54
N TYR A 133 22.67 10.02 -7.43
CA TYR A 133 23.69 9.96 -8.48
C TYR A 133 25.11 9.86 -7.91
N GLN A 134 25.44 10.63 -6.86
CA GLN A 134 26.75 10.57 -6.21
C GLN A 134 27.01 9.22 -5.55
N VAL A 135 26.01 8.63 -4.90
CA VAL A 135 26.11 7.31 -4.29
C VAL A 135 26.31 6.24 -5.36
N GLN A 136 25.49 6.24 -6.41
CA GLN A 136 25.63 5.31 -7.55
C GLN A 136 27.00 5.43 -8.19
N TRP A 137 27.45 6.65 -8.48
CA TRP A 137 28.77 6.90 -9.06
C TRP A 137 29.91 6.42 -8.14
N ALA A 138 29.79 6.63 -6.84
CA ALA A 138 30.78 6.15 -5.87
C ALA A 138 30.83 4.62 -5.83
N ASP A 139 29.69 3.94 -5.86
CA ASP A 139 29.60 2.49 -5.87
C ASP A 139 30.16 1.88 -7.16
N GLU A 140 29.80 2.45 -8.32
CA GLU A 140 30.34 2.05 -9.62
C GLU A 140 31.86 2.27 -9.68
N ASN A 141 32.34 3.43 -9.22
CA ASN A 141 33.77 3.71 -9.19
C ASN A 141 34.52 2.78 -8.23
N ALA A 142 33.94 2.48 -7.06
CA ALA A 142 34.52 1.54 -6.11
C ALA A 142 34.53 0.11 -6.68
N ALA A 143 33.48 -0.30 -7.39
CA ALA A 143 33.42 -1.57 -8.10
C ALA A 143 34.50 -1.64 -9.19
N ARG A 144 34.66 -0.59 -10.00
CA ARG A 144 35.70 -0.49 -11.02
C ARG A 144 37.11 -0.61 -10.43
N VAL A 145 37.42 0.16 -9.39
CA VAL A 145 38.75 0.11 -8.73
C VAL A 145 39.02 -1.28 -8.15
N ARG A 146 38.01 -1.93 -7.54
CA ARG A 146 38.13 -3.32 -7.10
C ARG A 146 38.36 -4.25 -8.28
N GLY A 147 37.61 -4.07 -9.36
CA GLY A 147 37.73 -4.82 -10.61
C GLY A 147 39.15 -4.77 -11.17
N ASP A 148 39.77 -3.59 -11.21
CA ASP A 148 41.14 -3.40 -11.68
C ASP A 148 42.14 -4.17 -10.78
N ARG A 149 42.00 -4.07 -9.46
CA ARG A 149 42.82 -4.86 -8.51
C ARG A 149 42.61 -6.36 -8.66
N LEU A 150 41.39 -6.79 -8.96
CA LEU A 150 41.11 -8.19 -9.26
C LEU A 150 41.78 -8.60 -10.57
N ARG A 151 41.72 -7.80 -11.64
CA ARG A 151 42.45 -8.08 -12.90
C ARG A 151 43.95 -8.22 -12.68
N GLU A 152 44.55 -7.36 -11.85
CA GLU A 152 45.95 -7.49 -11.42
C GLU A 152 46.20 -8.83 -10.71
N LEU A 153 45.31 -9.23 -9.80
CA LEU A 153 45.39 -10.52 -9.13
C LEU A 153 45.32 -11.68 -10.14
N PHE A 154 44.37 -11.67 -11.07
CA PHE A 154 44.30 -12.68 -12.14
C PHE A 154 45.58 -12.74 -12.98
N ALA A 155 46.19 -11.59 -13.27
CA ALA A 155 47.48 -11.52 -13.96
C ALA A 155 48.63 -12.17 -13.17
N LEU A 156 48.65 -12.03 -11.83
CA LEU A 156 49.63 -12.75 -10.97
C LEU A 156 49.51 -14.28 -11.08
N PHE A 157 48.31 -14.78 -11.41
CA PHE A 157 48.08 -16.20 -11.66
C PHE A 157 48.25 -16.59 -13.15
N ALA A 158 48.74 -15.67 -13.98
CA ALA A 158 48.87 -15.81 -15.44
C ALA A 158 47.53 -16.11 -16.16
N LEU A 159 46.40 -15.72 -15.57
CA LEU A 159 45.08 -15.83 -16.17
C LEU A 159 44.70 -14.50 -16.81
N THR A 160 45.26 -14.27 -17.99
CA THR A 160 44.90 -13.11 -18.84
C THR A 160 44.38 -13.63 -20.17
N PRO A 161 43.38 -12.98 -20.79
CA PRO A 161 42.91 -13.37 -22.10
C PRO A 161 44.05 -13.23 -23.10
N GLU A 162 44.36 -14.31 -23.82
CA GLU A 162 45.31 -14.30 -24.93
C GLU A 162 44.70 -13.50 -26.09
N GLY A 163 44.85 -12.17 -26.07
CA GLY A 163 44.19 -11.31 -27.06
C GLY A 163 44.59 -9.82 -27.09
N GLU A 164 45.26 -9.27 -26.06
CA GLU A 164 45.61 -7.85 -26.02
C GLU A 164 47.05 -7.63 -25.50
N LYS A 165 48.02 -8.33 -26.09
CA LYS A 165 49.33 -7.70 -26.21
C LYS A 165 49.20 -6.71 -27.36
N THR A 166 49.12 -5.44 -27.01
CA THR A 166 49.30 -4.28 -27.90
C THR A 166 50.29 -4.62 -28.99
N ALA A 167 49.81 -4.74 -30.22
CA ALA A 167 50.61 -4.73 -31.43
C ALA A 167 51.07 -3.28 -31.74
N GLU A 168 51.50 -2.55 -30.71
CA GLU A 168 51.86 -1.12 -30.79
C GLU A 168 53.28 -0.85 -30.29
N GLU A 169 54.10 -1.88 -30.05
CA GLU A 169 55.53 -1.73 -29.76
C GLU A 169 56.34 -2.67 -30.67
N GLU A 170 56.21 -2.49 -31.99
CA GLU A 170 57.16 -2.97 -33.02
C GLU A 170 56.67 -2.45 -34.38
N ASP A 171 56.89 -1.16 -34.64
CA ASP A 171 57.25 -0.59 -35.95
C ASP A 171 57.45 0.92 -35.75
N ASP A 172 58.60 1.26 -35.20
CA ASP A 172 59.16 2.60 -35.25
C ASP A 172 59.26 3.07 -36.72
N ASP A 173 58.83 4.30 -36.94
CA ASP A 173 58.95 5.14 -38.13
C ASP A 173 60.05 4.77 -39.16
N ASP A 174 59.66 4.27 -40.34
CA ASP A 174 60.48 4.37 -41.57
C ASP A 174 59.76 5.24 -42.63
N PRO A 175 60.13 6.52 -42.81
CA PRO A 175 59.38 7.49 -43.62
C PRO A 175 59.67 7.43 -45.14
N LEU A 176 60.02 6.27 -45.72
CA LEU A 176 60.40 6.17 -47.15
C LEU A 176 59.82 4.98 -47.95
N SER A 177 58.70 4.38 -47.54
CA SER A 177 58.06 3.27 -48.29
C SER A 177 57.08 3.72 -49.40
N GLY A 178 57.48 4.72 -50.18
CA GLY A 178 56.70 5.27 -51.30
C GLY A 178 57.21 4.86 -52.69
N LEU A 179 57.27 3.56 -53.02
CA LEU A 179 57.43 3.07 -54.40
C LEU A 179 56.70 1.74 -54.61
N PRO A 180 56.04 1.51 -55.76
CA PRO A 180 55.41 0.23 -56.07
C PRO A 180 56.48 -0.74 -56.59
N ASP A 181 56.77 -1.81 -55.85
CA ASP A 181 57.61 -2.91 -56.33
C ASP A 181 56.88 -4.25 -56.23
N GLU A 182 56.90 -4.98 -57.33
CA GLU A 182 56.16 -6.20 -57.59
C GLU A 182 56.78 -7.38 -56.84
N ARG A 183 56.23 -7.78 -55.69
CA ARG A 183 56.52 -9.09 -55.06
C ARG A 183 55.28 -9.70 -54.39
N GLU A 184 54.50 -10.42 -55.18
CA GLU A 184 53.53 -11.44 -54.72
C GLU A 184 54.24 -12.63 -54.05
N GLY A 185 54.79 -12.43 -52.85
CA GLY A 185 55.44 -13.50 -52.08
C GLY A 185 55.35 -13.38 -50.56
N VAL A 186 55.10 -12.18 -50.03
CA VAL A 186 55.09 -11.94 -48.57
C VAL A 186 53.70 -12.21 -47.93
N SER A 187 52.67 -12.37 -48.76
CA SER A 187 51.30 -12.60 -48.27
C SER A 187 51.06 -14.03 -47.74
N GLU A 188 51.87 -15.02 -48.10
CA GLU A 188 51.68 -16.41 -47.65
C GLU A 188 52.27 -16.67 -46.27
N GLU A 189 53.44 -16.14 -45.91
CA GLU A 189 54.00 -16.31 -44.56
C GLU A 189 53.19 -15.57 -43.49
N LEU A 190 52.65 -14.39 -43.81
CA LEU A 190 51.76 -13.65 -42.91
C LEU A 190 50.39 -14.34 -42.77
N ARG A 191 49.88 -14.96 -43.85
CA ARG A 191 48.68 -15.82 -43.82
C ARG A 191 48.94 -17.13 -43.08
N GLN A 192 50.13 -17.74 -43.18
CA GLN A 192 50.53 -18.92 -42.41
C GLN A 192 50.71 -18.60 -40.92
N ARG A 193 51.24 -17.41 -40.56
CA ARG A 193 51.28 -16.92 -39.17
C ARG A 193 49.88 -16.67 -38.60
N LYS A 194 48.94 -16.14 -39.39
CA LYS A 194 47.52 -16.01 -39.00
C LYS A 194 46.77 -17.36 -38.96
N ALA A 195 47.10 -18.31 -39.84
CA ALA A 195 46.48 -19.64 -39.88
C ALA A 195 46.98 -20.58 -38.77
N ARG A 196 48.21 -20.39 -38.26
CA ARG A 196 48.73 -21.11 -37.07
C ARG A 196 48.07 -20.69 -35.74
N LYS A 197 47.27 -19.62 -35.72
CA LYS A 197 46.56 -19.16 -34.49
C LYS A 197 45.31 -19.98 -34.15
N ASN A 198 44.85 -20.87 -35.02
CA ASN A 198 43.65 -21.68 -34.80
C ASN A 198 43.97 -23.16 -34.49
N VAL A 199 45.01 -23.43 -33.71
CA VAL A 199 45.17 -24.75 -33.10
C VAL A 199 44.22 -24.82 -31.91
N PRO A 200 43.31 -25.81 -31.81
CA PRO A 200 42.46 -25.97 -30.65
C PRO A 200 43.37 -26.19 -29.43
N VAL A 201 43.45 -25.18 -28.58
CA VAL A 201 44.23 -25.23 -27.34
C VAL A 201 43.53 -26.23 -26.41
N PHE A 202 44.05 -27.45 -26.28
CA PHE A 202 43.47 -28.52 -25.46
C PHE A 202 43.64 -28.27 -23.95
N PHE A 203 44.60 -27.43 -23.57
CA PHE A 203 44.98 -27.14 -22.19
C PHE A 203 45.03 -25.64 -21.95
N ARG A 204 44.47 -25.16 -20.83
CA ARG A 204 44.74 -23.81 -20.32
C ARG A 204 45.80 -23.88 -19.24
N THR A 205 46.48 -22.77 -18.97
CA THR A 205 47.53 -22.75 -17.93
C THR A 205 47.18 -21.79 -16.80
N ILE A 206 47.58 -22.14 -15.58
CA ILE A 206 47.56 -21.27 -14.41
C ILE A 206 48.95 -21.29 -13.78
N VAL A 207 49.62 -20.13 -13.73
CA VAL A 207 51.04 -20.04 -13.32
C VAL A 207 51.93 -21.05 -14.08
N GLY A 208 51.67 -21.22 -15.38
CA GLY A 208 52.39 -22.16 -16.25
C GLY A 208 52.03 -23.65 -16.06
N LEU A 209 51.11 -24.01 -15.17
CA LEU A 209 50.65 -25.38 -14.96
C LEU A 209 49.45 -25.71 -15.86
N PRO A 210 49.51 -26.76 -16.70
CA PRO A 210 48.43 -27.10 -17.62
C PRO A 210 47.24 -27.78 -16.94
N LEU A 211 46.02 -27.35 -17.33
CA LEU A 211 44.74 -27.98 -16.99
C LEU A 211 43.95 -28.27 -18.28
N PRO A 212 43.40 -29.48 -18.42
CA PRO A 212 42.64 -29.87 -19.61
C PRO A 212 41.28 -29.16 -19.66
N LYS A 213 40.92 -28.60 -20.83
CA LYS A 213 39.59 -27.98 -21.01
C LYS A 213 38.43 -29.00 -20.99
N SER A 214 38.74 -30.26 -21.28
CA SER A 214 37.76 -31.34 -21.36
C SER A 214 37.33 -31.89 -20.00
N GLY A 215 37.97 -31.48 -18.91
CA GLY A 215 37.76 -32.08 -17.59
C GLY A 215 38.33 -33.49 -17.43
N LYS A 216 39.10 -34.00 -18.41
CA LYS A 216 39.76 -35.31 -18.36
C LYS A 216 41.20 -35.18 -17.87
N TYR A 217 41.42 -35.40 -16.58
CA TYR A 217 42.72 -35.19 -15.92
C TYR A 217 43.70 -36.36 -16.07
N GLU A 218 43.26 -37.52 -16.55
CA GLU A 218 44.06 -38.73 -16.73
C GLU A 218 45.31 -38.54 -17.63
N ASN A 219 45.25 -37.57 -18.55
CA ASN A 219 46.32 -37.30 -19.51
C ASN A 219 47.42 -36.36 -18.96
N VAL A 220 47.29 -35.89 -17.72
CA VAL A 220 48.23 -34.96 -17.08
C VAL A 220 48.73 -35.60 -15.79
N PRO A 221 50.03 -35.47 -15.44
CA PRO A 221 50.56 -36.01 -14.19
C PRO A 221 49.75 -35.52 -12.97
N PRO A 222 49.44 -36.41 -12.02
CA PRO A 222 48.54 -36.09 -10.92
C PRO A 222 49.06 -34.95 -10.03
N GLU A 223 50.37 -34.84 -9.85
CA GLU A 223 51.02 -33.78 -9.08
C GLU A 223 50.84 -32.41 -9.73
N VAL A 224 50.84 -32.35 -11.07
CA VAL A 224 50.67 -31.12 -11.85
C VAL A 224 49.23 -30.62 -11.77
N VAL A 225 48.26 -31.53 -11.92
CA VAL A 225 46.83 -31.21 -11.78
C VAL A 225 46.53 -30.75 -10.36
N ALA A 226 47.00 -31.47 -9.35
CA ALA A 226 46.77 -31.13 -7.95
C ALA A 226 47.38 -29.78 -7.58
N ALA A 227 48.60 -29.49 -8.07
CA ALA A 227 49.23 -28.18 -7.90
C ALA A 227 48.43 -27.07 -8.60
N ALA A 228 47.93 -27.30 -9.81
CA ALA A 228 47.13 -26.33 -10.56
C ALA A 228 45.77 -26.05 -9.88
N LEU A 229 45.07 -27.09 -9.40
CA LEU A 229 43.83 -26.95 -8.61
C LEU A 229 44.09 -26.22 -7.28
N GLY A 230 45.23 -26.48 -6.63
CA GLY A 230 45.66 -25.70 -5.47
C GLY A 230 45.82 -24.21 -5.78
N LYS A 231 46.37 -23.85 -6.95
CA LYS A 231 46.47 -22.44 -7.40
C LYS A 231 45.10 -21.83 -7.69
N VAL A 232 44.16 -22.60 -8.22
CA VAL A 232 42.76 -22.18 -8.40
C VAL A 232 42.13 -21.85 -7.05
N ILE A 233 42.21 -22.75 -6.06
CA ILE A 233 41.71 -22.49 -4.71
C ILE A 233 42.36 -21.25 -4.11
N HIS A 234 43.68 -21.08 -4.29
CA HIS A 234 44.39 -19.91 -3.78
C HIS A 234 43.84 -18.61 -4.39
N LEU A 235 43.62 -18.58 -5.71
CA LEU A 235 43.00 -17.44 -6.38
C LEU A 235 41.60 -17.18 -5.81
N LEU A 236 40.73 -18.19 -5.75
CA LEU A 236 39.38 -18.04 -5.21
C LEU A 236 39.39 -17.51 -3.77
N HIS A 237 40.33 -17.96 -2.94
CA HIS A 237 40.49 -17.47 -1.57
C HIS A 237 40.93 -16.00 -1.50
N CYS A 238 41.80 -15.56 -2.42
CA CYS A 238 42.17 -14.16 -2.56
C CYS A 238 40.97 -13.29 -2.99
N LEU A 239 40.11 -13.79 -3.89
CA LEU A 239 38.94 -13.05 -4.38
C LEU A 239 37.92 -12.73 -3.28
N ILE A 240 37.75 -13.62 -2.29
CA ILE A 240 36.83 -13.41 -1.14
C ILE A 240 37.11 -12.09 -0.43
N LYS A 241 38.38 -11.73 -0.25
CA LYS A 241 38.79 -10.51 0.48
C LYS A 241 38.32 -9.23 -0.22
N TYR A 242 38.20 -9.26 -1.54
CA TYR A 242 37.82 -8.10 -2.34
C TYR A 242 36.32 -8.07 -2.63
N LEU A 243 35.70 -9.23 -2.85
CA LEU A 243 34.30 -9.35 -3.26
C LEU A 243 33.32 -9.53 -2.10
N LYS A 244 33.82 -9.84 -0.89
CA LYS A 244 33.00 -10.12 0.31
C LYS A 244 31.95 -11.23 0.10
N ILE A 245 32.24 -12.20 -0.77
CA ILE A 245 31.38 -13.33 -1.06
C ILE A 245 31.67 -14.52 -0.13
N THR A 246 30.63 -15.30 0.15
CA THR A 246 30.76 -16.61 0.82
C THR A 246 30.46 -17.69 -0.21
N TYR A 247 31.45 -18.54 -0.50
CA TYR A 247 31.25 -19.65 -1.43
C TYR A 247 30.31 -20.71 -0.85
N PRO A 248 29.50 -21.40 -1.69
CA PRO A 248 28.65 -22.51 -1.27
C PRO A 248 29.44 -23.62 -0.58
N HIS A 249 30.63 -23.95 -1.10
CA HIS A 249 31.49 -25.00 -0.57
C HIS A 249 32.75 -24.41 0.06
N PRO A 250 32.99 -24.57 1.37
CA PRO A 250 34.21 -24.08 2.01
C PRO A 250 35.46 -24.74 1.44
N MET A 251 36.50 -23.94 1.20
CA MET A 251 37.78 -24.39 0.64
C MET A 251 38.92 -24.12 1.63
N GLN A 252 39.84 -25.08 1.74
CA GLN A 252 41.08 -24.93 2.50
C GLN A 252 42.28 -25.09 1.57
N PHE A 253 43.10 -24.03 1.50
CA PHE A 253 44.31 -24.02 0.69
C PHE A 253 45.46 -24.74 1.42
N ASN A 254 45.88 -25.88 0.88
CA ASN A 254 46.99 -26.71 1.38
C ASN A 254 47.97 -27.07 0.24
N GLY A 255 48.18 -26.15 -0.72
CA GLY A 255 49.01 -26.42 -1.90
C GLY A 255 48.41 -27.53 -2.78
N SER A 256 49.21 -28.52 -3.16
CA SER A 256 48.76 -29.66 -3.99
C SER A 256 47.79 -30.62 -3.28
N PHE A 257 47.55 -30.45 -1.98
CA PHE A 257 46.57 -31.24 -1.22
C PHE A 257 45.43 -30.37 -0.68
N SER A 258 45.09 -29.30 -1.41
CA SER A 258 43.98 -28.44 -1.04
C SER A 258 42.66 -29.22 -0.98
N THR A 259 41.79 -28.86 -0.05
CA THR A 259 40.54 -29.57 0.21
C THR A 259 39.34 -28.67 0.03
N ILE A 260 38.21 -29.27 -0.30
CA ILE A 260 36.91 -28.61 -0.41
C ILE A 260 35.87 -29.43 0.35
N GLY A 261 35.04 -28.75 1.13
CA GLY A 261 34.08 -29.39 2.02
C GLY A 261 32.64 -29.09 1.61
N ASN A 262 31.73 -29.96 2.01
CA ASN A 262 30.30 -29.70 1.97
C ASN A 262 29.79 -29.30 3.36
N THR A 263 29.09 -28.17 3.47
CA THR A 263 28.50 -27.71 4.73
C THR A 263 27.36 -28.60 5.24
N SER A 264 26.71 -29.39 4.37
CA SER A 264 25.60 -30.27 4.76
C SER A 264 26.04 -31.65 5.27
N GLU A 265 27.28 -32.06 4.99
CA GLU A 265 27.82 -33.36 5.39
C GLU A 265 28.92 -33.12 6.42
N GLY A 266 28.64 -33.35 7.71
CA GLY A 266 29.50 -32.94 8.85
C GLY A 266 30.96 -33.42 8.85
N ALA A 267 31.37 -34.32 7.93
CA ALA A 267 32.76 -34.74 7.72
C ALA A 267 33.16 -34.86 6.22
N GLY A 268 32.37 -34.29 5.31
CA GLY A 268 32.56 -34.40 3.86
C GLY A 268 33.61 -33.43 3.33
N CYS A 269 34.89 -33.64 3.65
CA CYS A 269 36.01 -32.93 3.04
C CYS A 269 36.66 -33.80 1.95
N HIS A 270 36.80 -33.25 0.75
CA HIS A 270 37.35 -33.91 -0.42
C HIS A 270 38.70 -33.28 -0.79
N THR A 271 39.73 -34.11 -0.93
CA THR A 271 41.06 -33.67 -1.38
C THR A 271 41.07 -33.52 -2.89
N LEU A 272 41.55 -32.39 -3.39
CA LEU A 272 41.69 -32.12 -4.83
C LEU A 272 42.99 -32.73 -5.39
N TYR A 273 43.17 -34.03 -5.17
CA TYR A 273 44.28 -34.79 -5.73
C TYR A 273 43.69 -35.86 -6.67
N PRO A 274 44.12 -35.94 -7.94
CA PRO A 274 43.59 -36.90 -8.90
C PRO A 274 44.16 -38.30 -8.65
N ASP A 275 43.61 -38.97 -7.64
CA ASP A 275 43.90 -40.36 -7.28
C ASP A 275 42.94 -41.36 -7.95
N GLY A 276 42.01 -40.87 -8.77
CA GLY A 276 40.95 -41.66 -9.39
C GLY A 276 39.83 -42.06 -8.43
N SER A 277 39.78 -41.48 -7.23
CA SER A 277 38.72 -41.72 -6.26
C SER A 277 37.45 -40.94 -6.61
N VAL A 278 36.31 -41.46 -6.16
CA VAL A 278 35.02 -40.73 -6.18
C VAL A 278 35.10 -39.43 -5.37
N GLY A 279 35.99 -39.38 -4.37
CA GLY A 279 36.23 -38.18 -3.57
C GLY A 279 36.81 -37.04 -4.40
N PHE A 280 37.76 -37.33 -5.30
CA PHE A 280 38.32 -36.34 -6.20
C PHE A 280 37.27 -35.76 -7.16
N GLU A 281 36.50 -36.63 -7.83
CA GLU A 281 35.45 -36.19 -8.77
C GLU A 281 34.39 -35.30 -8.08
N ARG A 282 33.98 -35.69 -6.87
CA ARG A 282 33.02 -34.93 -6.07
C ARG A 282 33.57 -33.59 -5.62
N GLY A 283 34.82 -33.56 -5.14
CA GLY A 283 35.49 -32.30 -4.79
C GLY A 283 35.64 -31.38 -5.99
N LEU A 284 35.94 -31.92 -7.16
CA LEU A 284 36.03 -31.15 -8.39
C LEU A 284 34.67 -30.57 -8.81
N SER A 285 33.57 -31.33 -8.70
CA SER A 285 32.21 -30.82 -8.93
C SER A 285 31.89 -29.62 -8.03
N MET A 286 32.17 -29.73 -6.73
CA MET A 286 31.99 -28.64 -5.76
C MET A 286 32.84 -27.41 -6.13
N LEU A 287 34.05 -27.62 -6.66
CA LEU A 287 34.89 -26.52 -7.11
C LEU A 287 34.31 -25.83 -8.34
N HIS A 288 33.75 -26.58 -9.29
CA HIS A 288 33.03 -26.02 -10.43
C HIS A 288 31.80 -25.23 -9.99
N GLU A 289 31.05 -25.71 -8.99
CA GLU A 289 29.93 -24.98 -8.41
C GLU A 289 30.36 -23.66 -7.77
N ASN A 290 31.48 -23.65 -7.02
CA ASN A 290 32.04 -22.41 -6.47
C ASN A 290 32.46 -21.41 -7.56
N VAL A 291 33.04 -21.89 -8.66
CA VAL A 291 33.42 -21.04 -9.80
C VAL A 291 32.18 -20.53 -10.54
N ALA A 292 31.17 -21.36 -10.74
CA ALA A 292 29.89 -20.96 -11.35
C ALA A 292 29.15 -19.93 -10.48
N PHE A 293 29.20 -20.09 -9.16
CA PHE A 293 28.70 -19.11 -8.20
C PHE A 293 29.42 -17.77 -8.36
N LEU A 294 30.77 -17.77 -8.41
CA LEU A 294 31.56 -16.56 -8.68
C LEU A 294 31.16 -15.91 -10.02
N CYS A 295 30.99 -16.70 -11.08
CA CYS A 295 30.56 -16.23 -12.39
C CYS A 295 29.24 -15.47 -12.29
N THR A 296 28.25 -16.08 -11.66
CA THR A 296 26.91 -15.48 -11.46
C THR A 296 26.99 -14.19 -10.64
N CYS A 297 27.73 -14.24 -9.53
CA CYS A 297 28.00 -13.10 -8.65
C CYS A 297 28.63 -11.91 -9.39
N GLN A 298 29.50 -12.17 -10.36
CA GLN A 298 30.19 -11.14 -11.14
C GLN A 298 29.50 -10.87 -12.48
N GLY A 299 28.23 -11.27 -12.65
CA GLY A 299 27.39 -10.91 -13.80
C GLY A 299 27.68 -11.66 -15.09
N VAL A 300 28.38 -12.80 -15.03
CA VAL A 300 28.57 -13.70 -16.17
C VAL A 300 27.31 -14.55 -16.33
N SER A 301 26.83 -14.69 -17.56
CA SER A 301 25.62 -15.47 -17.84
C SER A 301 25.88 -16.97 -17.68
N LYS A 302 24.89 -17.72 -17.19
CA LYS A 302 25.00 -19.18 -16.99
C LYS A 302 25.34 -19.93 -18.30
N SER A 303 24.98 -19.38 -19.46
CA SER A 303 25.33 -19.91 -20.79
C SER A 303 26.82 -19.88 -21.10
N ASP A 304 27.56 -18.95 -20.49
CA ASP A 304 28.97 -18.70 -20.80
C ASP A 304 29.90 -19.48 -19.84
N VAL A 305 29.33 -20.08 -18.79
CA VAL A 305 30.04 -20.94 -17.85
C VAL A 305 30.18 -22.33 -18.47
N HIS A 306 31.42 -22.72 -18.74
CA HIS A 306 31.69 -24.04 -19.27
C HIS A 306 31.64 -25.08 -18.14
N PRO A 307 30.93 -26.22 -18.32
CA PRO A 307 30.77 -27.21 -17.26
C PRO A 307 32.09 -27.90 -16.86
N THR A 308 33.08 -27.90 -17.75
CA THR A 308 34.36 -28.61 -17.54
C THR A 308 35.61 -27.73 -17.70
N ASP A 309 35.50 -26.51 -18.23
CA ASP A 309 36.65 -25.62 -18.46
C ASP A 309 36.72 -24.57 -17.35
N LEU A 310 37.29 -24.98 -16.21
CA LEU A 310 37.33 -24.15 -15.01
C LEU A 310 38.06 -22.82 -15.24
N LEU A 311 39.24 -22.89 -15.87
CA LEU A 311 40.03 -21.70 -16.18
C LEU A 311 39.34 -20.83 -17.24
N GLY A 312 38.60 -21.43 -18.18
CA GLY A 312 37.73 -20.72 -19.12
C GLY A 312 36.67 -19.89 -18.41
N SER A 313 35.92 -20.48 -17.48
CA SER A 313 34.90 -19.77 -16.70
C SER A 313 35.50 -18.63 -15.85
N LEU A 314 36.69 -18.83 -15.29
CA LEU A 314 37.44 -17.77 -14.60
C LEU A 314 37.88 -16.64 -15.54
N LEU A 315 38.25 -16.95 -16.79
CA LEU A 315 38.56 -15.92 -17.79
C LEU A 315 37.32 -15.13 -18.23
N GLU A 316 36.13 -15.72 -18.20
CA GLU A 316 34.89 -14.97 -18.43
C GLU A 316 34.58 -14.02 -17.26
N VAL A 317 34.87 -14.43 -16.02
CA VAL A 317 34.83 -13.52 -14.86
C VAL A 317 35.81 -12.36 -15.03
N TYR A 318 37.03 -12.65 -15.49
CA TYR A 318 38.01 -11.63 -15.80
C TYR A 318 37.46 -10.63 -16.82
N LYS A 319 36.81 -11.07 -17.91
CA LYS A 319 36.28 -10.18 -18.95
C LYS A 319 35.03 -9.41 -18.52
N SER A 320 34.36 -9.83 -17.44
CA SER A 320 33.10 -9.21 -17.03
C SER A 320 33.28 -7.71 -16.75
N PRO A 321 32.37 -6.85 -17.26
CA PRO A 321 32.35 -5.43 -16.93
C PRO A 321 31.90 -5.19 -15.47
N ARG A 322 31.24 -6.17 -14.85
CA ARG A 322 30.78 -6.12 -13.46
C ARG A 322 31.81 -6.65 -12.46
N LEU A 323 33.01 -7.03 -12.91
CA LEU A 323 34.05 -7.49 -12.00
C LEU A 323 34.34 -6.45 -10.91
N GLY A 324 34.24 -6.86 -9.64
CA GLY A 324 34.43 -5.99 -8.48
C GLY A 324 33.13 -5.45 -7.89
N THR A 325 31.96 -5.71 -8.49
CA THR A 325 30.68 -5.46 -7.82
C THR A 325 30.53 -6.37 -6.61
N LEU A 326 30.15 -5.80 -5.48
CA LEU A 326 29.83 -6.58 -4.28
C LEU A 326 28.53 -7.34 -4.54
N CYS A 327 28.48 -8.58 -4.09
CA CYS A 327 27.26 -9.36 -4.16
C CYS A 327 26.56 -9.26 -2.82
N ASP A 328 25.32 -8.76 -2.82
CA ASP A 328 24.45 -8.94 -1.69
C ASP A 328 24.00 -10.41 -1.68
N ASN A 329 24.34 -11.13 -0.62
CA ASN A 329 24.11 -12.57 -0.46
C ASN A 329 22.62 -13.01 -0.53
N GLN A 330 21.69 -12.11 -0.87
CA GLN A 330 20.27 -12.37 -1.01
C GLN A 330 19.86 -12.83 -2.41
N GLU A 331 20.52 -12.35 -3.48
CA GLU A 331 20.10 -12.68 -4.86
C GLU A 331 20.54 -14.09 -5.33
N ALA A 332 21.57 -14.69 -4.70
CA ALA A 332 22.08 -16.00 -5.11
C ALA A 332 21.30 -17.20 -4.54
N ASN A 333 20.36 -16.96 -3.61
CA ASN A 333 19.52 -18.02 -3.01
C ASN A 333 18.18 -18.22 -3.74
N GLU A 334 17.88 -17.45 -4.79
CA GLU A 334 16.81 -17.77 -5.74
C GLU A 334 17.30 -18.85 -6.72
N ILE A 335 17.61 -20.03 -6.18
CA ILE A 335 17.76 -21.25 -6.97
C ILE A 335 16.36 -21.85 -7.08
N ASP A 336 15.88 -21.90 -8.32
CA ASP A 336 14.64 -22.51 -8.77
C ASP A 336 14.38 -23.87 -8.07
N PRO A 337 13.23 -24.07 -7.39
CA PRO A 337 12.96 -25.28 -6.62
C PRO A 337 12.74 -26.55 -7.47
N ASP A 338 12.74 -26.47 -8.80
CA ASP A 338 12.34 -27.58 -9.68
C ASP A 338 13.42 -28.66 -9.94
N GLU A 339 14.68 -28.47 -9.54
CA GLU A 339 15.74 -29.48 -9.77
C GLU A 339 16.06 -30.39 -8.57
N ARG A 340 15.35 -30.27 -7.43
CA ARG A 340 15.60 -31.13 -6.25
C ARG A 340 14.97 -32.52 -6.32
N TYR A 341 14.22 -32.86 -7.37
CA TYR A 341 13.42 -34.09 -7.43
C TYR A 341 13.77 -35.01 -8.62
N THR A 342 15.02 -35.44 -8.78
CA THR A 342 15.31 -36.56 -9.72
C THR A 342 16.39 -37.55 -9.28
N LEU A 343 16.89 -37.52 -8.03
CA LEU A 343 17.86 -38.51 -7.56
C LEU A 343 17.60 -39.00 -6.13
N THR A 344 16.41 -39.55 -5.89
CA THR A 344 16.20 -40.53 -4.81
C THR A 344 15.63 -41.79 -5.43
N GLY A 345 16.54 -42.66 -5.88
CA GLY A 345 16.24 -44.00 -6.32
C GLY A 345 15.53 -44.80 -5.22
N SER A 346 14.52 -45.51 -5.66
CA SER A 346 13.66 -46.42 -4.91
C SER A 346 14.45 -47.36 -3.99
N ILE A 347 14.16 -47.30 -2.69
CA ILE A 347 14.40 -48.42 -1.78
C ILE A 347 13.04 -48.89 -1.31
N GLU A 348 12.55 -49.95 -1.96
CA GLU A 348 11.44 -50.76 -1.47
C GLU A 348 11.90 -51.47 -0.19
N ILE A 349 11.27 -51.16 0.94
CA ILE A 349 11.38 -51.94 2.16
C ILE A 349 10.13 -52.82 2.25
N LEU A 350 10.30 -54.10 1.92
CA LEU A 350 9.35 -55.17 2.22
C LEU A 350 9.26 -55.40 3.74
N PRO A 351 8.06 -55.70 4.29
CA PRO A 351 7.92 -56.05 5.69
C PRO A 351 8.20 -57.54 5.90
N HIS A 352 9.16 -57.87 6.75
CA HIS A 352 9.30 -59.22 7.30
C HIS A 352 8.63 -59.30 8.66
N TYR A 353 7.59 -60.14 8.73
CA TYR A 353 7.07 -60.76 9.94
C TYR A 353 8.16 -61.59 10.63
N SER A 354 8.35 -61.37 11.93
CA SER A 354 8.35 -62.39 13.01
C SER A 354 8.41 -61.68 14.36
#